data_AF-A0A1H5AW17-F1
#
_entry.id   AF-A0A1H5AW17-F1
#
_cell.length_a   1.000
_cell.length_b   1.000
_cell.length_c   1.000
_cell.angle_alpha   90.00
_cell.angle_beta   90.00
_cell.angle_gamma   90.00
#
_symmetry.space_group_name_H-M   'P 1'
#
loop_
_entity.id
_entity.type
_entity.pdbx_description
1 polymer ?
#
loop_
_entity_poly.entity_id
_entity_poly.type
_entity_poly.pdbx_seq_one_letter_code
_entity_poly.pdbx_strand_id
1 'polypeptide(L)' 'MTSNQAQRVSALLTAAMQDPSRPITTGHVMRLYGRLGIAPKRTTARGDLKALARCGVLIEHRARNQRHYALHAFYR' A
#
# COMPACT_ATOMS: atom_id res chain seq x y z
N MET A 1 -6.02 -0.71 -16.59
CA MET A 1 -5.76 0.15 -15.41
C MET A 1 -6.10 1.58 -15.79
N THR A 2 -6.91 2.29 -15.00
CA THR A 2 -7.10 3.73 -15.23
C THR A 2 -5.79 4.46 -14.86
N SER A 3 -5.51 5.60 -15.51
CA SER A 3 -4.27 6.39 -15.27
C SER A 3 -4.01 6.64 -13.77
N ASN A 4 -5.08 6.95 -13.02
CA ASN A 4 -5.04 7.18 -11.58
C ASN A 4 -4.65 5.94 -10.75
N GLN A 5 -4.99 4.72 -11.19
CA GLN A 5 -4.61 3.50 -10.46
C GLN A 5 -3.13 3.18 -10.65
N ALA A 6 -2.60 3.37 -11.85
CA ALA A 6 -1.17 3.16 -12.13
C ALA A 6 -0.30 4.10 -11.29
N GLN A 7 -0.65 5.40 -11.25
CA GLN A 7 0.05 6.39 -10.43
C GLN A 7 0.02 6.04 -8.94
N ARG A 8 -1.14 5.63 -8.42
CA ARG A 8 -1.29 5.23 -7.01
C ARG A 8 -0.48 4.00 -6.64
N VAL A 9 -0.46 2.99 -7.50
CA VAL A 9 0.35 1.77 -7.27
C VAL A 9 1.84 2.11 -7.32
N SER A 10 2.27 2.88 -8.31
CA SER A 10 3.66 3.33 -8.43
C SER A 10 4.10 4.11 -7.18
N ALA A 11 3.34 5.11 -6.75
CA ALA A 11 3.64 5.89 -5.56
C ALA A 11 3.72 5.03 -4.28
N LEU A 12 2.79 4.08 -4.11
CA LEU A 12 2.79 3.17 -2.97
C LEU A 12 4.05 2.32 -2.94
N LEU A 13 4.40 1.69 -4.08
CA LEU A 13 5.57 0.81 -4.16
C LEU A 13 6.86 1.60 -3.97
N THR A 14 7.00 2.79 -4.57
CA THR A 14 8.14 3.67 -4.35
C THR A 14 8.31 4.02 -2.87
N ALA A 15 7.23 4.42 -2.19
CA ALA A 15 7.27 4.72 -0.77
C ALA A 15 7.62 3.49 0.09
N ALA A 16 7.11 2.31 -0.28
CA ALA A 16 7.42 1.06 0.41
C ALA A 16 8.88 0.63 0.23
N MET A 17 9.46 0.84 -0.95
CA MET A 17 10.88 0.53 -1.20
C MET A 17 11.84 1.49 -0.50
N GLN A 18 11.43 2.74 -0.28
CA GLN A 18 12.22 3.73 0.47
C GLN A 18 12.34 3.40 1.96
N ASP A 19 11.33 2.74 2.54
CA ASP A 19 11.34 2.31 3.94
C ASP A 19 10.69 0.92 4.09
N PRO A 20 11.42 -0.16 3.70
CA PRO A 20 10.87 -1.51 3.65
C PRO A 20 10.48 -2.06 5.02
N SER A 21 11.13 -1.55 6.07
CA SER A 21 10.90 -1.95 7.46
C SER A 21 9.58 -1.43 8.03
N ARG A 22 9.03 -0.38 7.42
CA ARG A 22 7.85 0.31 7.95
C ARG A 22 6.56 -0.41 7.60
N PRO A 23 5.71 -0.70 8.59
CA PRO A 23 4.39 -1.27 8.34
C PRO A 23 3.54 -0.38 7.42
N ILE A 24 3.09 -0.96 6.31
CA ILE A 24 2.22 -0.29 5.35
C ILE A 24 0.78 -0.46 5.83
N THR A 25 0.17 0.63 6.28
CA THR A 25 -1.23 0.65 6.74
C THR A 25 -2.12 1.38 5.76
N THR A 26 -3.43 1.09 5.78
CA THR A 26 -4.40 1.83 4.95
C THR A 26 -4.35 3.35 5.21
N GLY A 27 -4.17 3.77 6.47
CA GLY A 27 -4.07 5.18 6.84
C GLY A 27 -2.77 5.84 6.36
N HIS A 28 -1.66 5.09 6.28
CA HIS A 28 -0.43 5.56 5.64
C HIS A 28 -0.70 5.84 4.16
N VAL A 29 -1.17 4.84 3.41
CA VAL A 29 -1.38 4.95 1.96
C VAL A 29 -2.38 6.06 1.62
N MET A 30 -3.46 6.20 2.40
CA MET A 30 -4.42 7.30 2.21
C MET A 30 -3.76 8.68 2.34
N ARG A 31 -2.88 8.86 3.34
CA ARG A 31 -2.15 10.13 3.52
C ARG A 31 -1.14 10.37 2.40
N LEU A 32 -0.45 9.33 1.94
CA LEU A 32 0.44 9.39 0.78
C LEU A 32 -0.33 9.89 -0.45
N TYR A 33 -1.47 9.26 -0.74
CA TYR A 33 -2.34 9.68 -1.84
C TYR A 33 -2.86 11.10 -1.68
N GLY A 34 -3.16 11.54 -0.45
CA GLY A 34 -3.57 12.90 -0.14
C GLY A 34 -2.49 13.93 -0.46
N ARG A 35 -1.24 13.67 -0.05
CA ARG A 35 -0.09 14.54 -0.35
C ARG A 35 0.17 14.69 -1.85
N LEU A 36 -0.13 13.64 -2.61
CA LEU A 36 0.08 13.58 -4.05
C LEU A 36 -1.15 14.02 -4.86
N GLY A 37 -2.28 14.33 -4.22
CA GLY A 37 -3.52 14.72 -4.91
C GLY A 37 -4.22 13.60 -5.70
N ILE A 38 -3.89 12.31 -5.44
CA ILE A 38 -4.34 11.17 -6.25
C ILE A 38 -5.39 10.31 -5.53
N ALA A 39 -6.67 10.69 -5.65
CA ALA A 39 -7.82 9.92 -5.16
C ALA A 39 -7.65 9.38 -3.71
N PRO A 40 -7.53 10.25 -2.69
CA PRO A 40 -7.13 9.90 -1.33
C PRO A 40 -8.23 9.27 -0.48
N LYS A 41 -9.03 8.35 -1.04
CA LYS A 41 -10.11 7.68 -0.32
C LYS A 41 -9.57 6.46 0.43
N ARG A 42 -10.01 6.26 1.67
CA ARG A 42 -9.64 5.10 2.50
C ARG A 42 -10.01 3.77 1.83
N THR A 43 -11.15 3.71 1.15
CA THR A 43 -11.62 2.54 0.40
C THR A 43 -10.70 2.23 -0.78
N THR A 44 -10.25 3.25 -1.52
CA THR A 44 -9.27 3.13 -2.60
C THR A 44 -7.93 2.60 -2.09
N ALA A 45 -7.37 3.21 -1.05
CA ALA A 45 -6.12 2.74 -0.43
C ALA A 45 -6.21 1.29 0.05
N ARG A 46 -7.34 0.90 0.66
CA ARG A 46 -7.58 -0.49 1.08
C ARG A 46 -7.69 -1.45 -0.11
N GLY A 47 -8.33 -1.02 -1.19
CA GLY A 47 -8.47 -1.78 -2.42
C GLY A 47 -7.12 -2.05 -3.08
N ASP A 48 -6.30 -1.01 -3.24
CA ASP A 48 -4.96 -1.13 -3.84
C ASP A 48 -4.06 -2.04 -3.00
N LEU A 49 -4.09 -1.93 -1.66
CA LEU A 49 -3.34 -2.83 -0.77
C LEU A 49 -3.77 -4.29 -0.89
N LYS A 50 -5.09 -4.55 -0.95
CA LYS A 50 -5.61 -5.91 -1.15
C LYS A 50 -5.23 -6.46 -2.52
N ALA A 51 -5.27 -5.63 -3.56
CA ALA A 51 -4.88 -6.04 -4.91
C ALA A 51 -3.41 -6.44 -4.96
N LEU A 52 -2.52 -5.63 -4.38
CA LEU A 52 -1.09 -5.94 -4.32
C LEU A 52 -0.78 -7.18 -3.49
N ALA A 53 -1.50 -7.40 -2.39
CA ALA A 53 -1.34 -8.60 -1.59
C ALA A 53 -1.80 -9.86 -2.33
N ARG A 54 -2.93 -9.77 -3.05
CA ARG A 54 -3.41 -10.86 -3.90
C ARG A 54 -2.44 -11.20 -5.04
N CYS A 55 -1.69 -10.21 -5.53
CA CYS A 55 -0.63 -10.41 -6.53
C CYS A 55 0.70 -10.88 -5.92
N GLY A 56 0.79 -11.11 -4.61
CA GLY A 56 2.03 -11.56 -3.95
C GLY A 56 3.12 -10.49 -3.84
N VAL A 57 2.80 -9.23 -4.13
CA VAL A 57 3.74 -8.10 -4.00
C VAL A 57 3.85 -7.66 -2.54
N LEU A 58 2.73 -7.70 -1.81
CA LEU A 58 2.67 -7.42 -0.39
C LEU A 58 2.26 -8.67 0.39
N ILE A 59 2.79 -8.82 1.59
CA ILE A 59 2.29 -9.78 2.59
C ILE A 59 1.38 -9.03 3.55
N GLU A 60 0.21 -9.61 3.83
CA GLU A 60 -0.72 -9.11 4.82
C GLU A 60 -0.42 -9.74 6.19
N HIS A 61 -0.15 -8.90 7.18
CA HIS A 61 0.00 -9.32 8.57
C HIS A 61 -1.24 -8.92 9.37
N ARG A 62 -1.81 -9.90 10.08
CA ARG A 62 -2.93 -9.71 11.01
C ARG A 62 -2.47 -9.99 12.43
N ALA A 63 -1.86 -9.00 13.09
CA ALA A 63 -1.73 -9.06 14.54
C ALA A 63 -3.07 -8.64 15.17
N ARG A 64 -3.32 -9.10 16.40
CA ARG A 64 -4.62 -9.21 17.12
C ARG A 64 -5.59 -8.00 17.11
N ASN A 65 -5.23 -6.86 16.54
CA ASN A 65 -6.12 -5.74 16.19
C ASN A 65 -5.51 -4.76 15.17
N GLN A 66 -4.41 -5.13 14.50
CA GLN A 66 -3.70 -4.26 13.57
C GLN A 66 -3.40 -5.01 12.27
N ARG A 67 -4.08 -4.59 11.21
CA ARG A 67 -3.82 -5.06 9.85
C ARG A 67 -2.78 -4.14 9.21
N HIS A 68 -1.64 -4.70 8.87
CA HIS A 68 -0.60 -4.00 8.12
C HIS A 68 -0.06 -4.89 7.01
N TYR A 69 0.68 -4.28 6.10
CA TYR A 69 1.29 -4.94 4.97
C TYR A 69 2.79 -4.68 4.95
N ALA A 70 3.55 -5.60 4.37
CA ALA A 70 4.98 -5.46 4.13
C ALA A 70 5.30 -5.91 2.70
N LEU A 71 6.40 -5.42 2.13
CA LEU A 71 6.89 -5.90 0.83
C LEU A 71 7.36 -7.34 0.95
N HIS A 72 6.90 -8.20 0.03
CA HIS A 72 7.27 -9.61 0.02
C HIS A 72 8.77 -9.81 -0.25
N ALA A 73 9.38 -8.99 -1.11
CA ALA A 73 10.79 -9.09 -1.49
C ALA A 73 11.78 -8.94 -0.30
N PHE A 74 11.33 -8.40 0.84
CA PHE A 74 12.15 -8.18 2.03
C PHE A 74 11.91 -9.21 3.16
N TYR A 75 11.14 -10.27 2.89
CA TYR A 75 10.81 -11.33 3.84
C TYR A 75 11.53 -12.67 3.55
N ARG A 76 12.68 -12.63 2.86
CA ARG A 76 13.45 -13.80 2.45
C ARG A 76 14.73 -13.98 3.26
#